data_AF-Q4TGA4-F1
#
_entry.id   AF-Q4TGA4-F1
#
_cell.length_a   1.000
_cell.length_b   1.000
_cell.length_c   1.000
_cell.angle_alpha   90.00
_cell.angle_beta   90.00
_cell.angle_gamma   90.00
#
_symmetry.space_group_name_H-M   'P 1'
#
loop_
_entity.id
_entity.type
_entity.pdbx_description
1 polymer ?
#
loop_
_entity_poly.entity_id
_entity_poly.type
_entity_poly.pdbx_seq_one_letter_code
_entity_poly.pdbx_strand_id
1 'polypeptide(L)'
;EKHFFHKVNERLSKPNIFILNNRWDASANEPEYMEDVRKQHTDRCVNFLVEELKVVDRDRAPDHIFFVSAKEVLSSRMQRAQGMPETGGALAEGFPGQTEGVSELRAQV
;
A
#
# COMPACT_ATOMS: atom_id res chain seq x y z
N GLU A 1 -15.59 5.32 4.61
CA GLU A 1 -14.57 5.62 3.59
C GLU A 1 -14.97 5.21 2.18
N LYS A 2 -15.28 3.92 1.89
CA LYS A 2 -15.70 3.43 0.56
C LYS A 2 -16.75 4.28 -0.18
N HIS A 3 -17.74 4.80 0.54
CA HIS A 3 -18.79 5.66 -0.03
C HIS A 3 -18.25 6.90 -0.76
N PHE A 4 -17.12 7.46 -0.32
CA PHE A 4 -16.47 8.56 -1.02
C PHE A 4 -16.08 8.17 -2.45
N PHE A 5 -15.46 7.00 -2.62
CA PHE A 5 -15.01 6.52 -3.91
C PHE A 5 -16.16 6.14 -4.84
N HIS A 6 -17.30 5.68 -4.31
CA HIS A 6 -18.50 5.52 -5.12
C HIS A 6 -18.96 6.85 -5.74
N LYS A 7 -18.97 7.95 -4.96
CA LYS A 7 -19.29 9.28 -5.49
C LYS A 7 -18.29 9.79 -6.52
N VAL A 8 -17.01 9.46 -6.35
CA VAL A 8 -15.97 9.78 -7.35
C VAL A 8 -16.23 9.00 -8.64
N ASN A 9 -16.55 7.71 -8.53
CA ASN A 9 -16.81 6.83 -9.67
C ASN A 9 -18.10 7.18 -10.43
N GLU A 10 -19.08 7.81 -9.77
CA GLU A 10 -20.26 8.38 -10.44
C GLU A 10 -19.91 9.61 -11.31
N ARG A 11 -18.84 10.33 -10.97
CA ARG A 11 -18.43 11.58 -11.64
C ARG A 11 -17.34 11.38 -12.68
N LEU A 12 -16.56 10.32 -12.59
CA LEU A 12 -15.44 9.99 -13.48
C LEU A 12 -15.66 8.57 -14.03
N SER A 13 -15.51 8.39 -15.33
CA SER A 13 -15.88 7.12 -16.01
C SER A 13 -14.99 5.93 -15.65
N LYS A 14 -13.71 6.15 -15.39
CA LYS A 14 -12.74 5.12 -14.99
C LYS A 14 -11.59 5.76 -14.21
N PRO A 15 -11.82 6.23 -12.96
CA PRO A 15 -10.78 6.88 -12.18
C PRO A 15 -9.64 5.91 -11.87
N ASN A 16 -8.40 6.41 -11.93
CA ASN A 16 -7.22 5.65 -11.53
C ASN A 16 -7.09 5.69 -10.00
N ILE A 17 -7.48 4.60 -9.33
CA ILE A 17 -7.55 4.51 -7.86
C ILE A 17 -6.48 3.54 -7.36
N PHE A 18 -5.73 3.97 -6.35
CA PHE A 18 -4.74 3.16 -5.64
C PHE A 18 -5.11 3.05 -4.15
N ILE A 19 -4.85 1.89 -3.55
CA ILE A 19 -5.10 1.63 -2.14
C ILE A 19 -3.76 1.37 -1.43
N LEU A 20 -3.46 2.22 -0.46
CA LEU A 20 -2.32 2.05 0.44
C LEU A 20 -2.82 1.49 1.77
N ASN A 21 -2.59 0.20 2.01
CA ASN A 21 -2.72 -0.40 3.34
C ASN A 21 -1.50 0.05 4.18
N ASN A 22 -1.60 1.26 4.72
CA ASN A 22 -0.53 1.87 5.51
C ASN A 22 -0.45 1.27 6.92
N ARG A 23 0.68 1.52 7.59
CA ARG A 23 1.06 0.95 8.90
C ARG A 23 1.37 -0.54 8.88
N TRP A 24 1.90 -1.02 7.75
CA TRP A 24 2.30 -2.42 7.62
C TRP A 24 3.45 -2.80 8.57
N ASP A 25 4.21 -1.83 9.09
CA ASP A 25 5.21 -2.05 10.14
C ASP A 25 4.64 -2.74 11.39
N ALA A 26 3.34 -2.57 11.67
CA ALA A 26 2.70 -3.22 12.80
C ALA A 26 2.62 -4.75 12.66
N SER A 27 2.52 -5.29 11.43
CA SER A 27 2.39 -6.73 11.19
C SER A 27 3.70 -7.49 11.45
N ALA A 28 4.84 -6.80 11.47
CA ALA A 28 6.12 -7.42 11.76
C ALA A 28 6.24 -7.93 13.21
N ASN A 29 5.38 -7.47 14.12
CA ASN A 29 5.30 -8.00 15.48
C ASN A 29 4.61 -9.38 15.54
N GLU A 30 3.91 -9.78 14.47
CA GLU A 30 3.12 -11.02 14.38
C GLU A 30 3.36 -11.72 13.02
N PRO A 31 4.60 -12.19 12.75
CA PRO A 31 5.00 -12.69 11.44
C PRO A 31 4.20 -13.94 11.00
N GLU A 32 3.74 -14.76 11.95
CA GLU A 32 2.93 -15.96 11.69
C GLU A 32 1.59 -15.64 11.03
N TYR A 33 1.02 -14.47 11.29
CA TYR A 33 -0.27 -14.04 10.73
C TYR A 33 -0.13 -13.07 9.55
N MET A 34 1.09 -12.64 9.22
CA MET A 34 1.32 -11.58 8.24
C MET A 34 0.79 -11.95 6.86
N GLU A 35 0.99 -13.19 6.41
CA GLU A 35 0.52 -13.65 5.10
C GLU A 35 -1.01 -13.73 5.02
N ASP A 36 -1.66 -14.24 6.07
CA ASP A 36 -3.12 -14.33 6.15
C ASP A 36 -3.77 -12.95 6.18
N VAL A 37 -3.23 -12.02 6.97
CA VAL A 37 -3.69 -10.63 7.03
C VAL A 37 -3.49 -9.95 5.67
N ARG A 38 -2.33 -10.14 5.04
CA ARG A 38 -2.05 -9.58 3.71
C ARG A 38 -3.07 -10.09 2.70
N LYS A 39 -3.31 -11.39 2.66
CA LYS A 39 -4.28 -12.02 1.77
C LYS A 39 -5.70 -11.48 2.01
N GLN A 40 -6.15 -11.40 3.26
CA GLN A 40 -7.47 -10.87 3.58
C GLN A 40 -7.65 -9.41 3.13
N HIS A 41 -6.64 -8.57 3.34
CA HIS A 41 -6.66 -7.19 2.88
C HIS A 41 -6.65 -7.09 1.35
N THR A 42 -5.81 -7.88 0.67
CA THR A 42 -5.78 -7.96 -0.79
C THR A 42 -7.15 -8.37 -1.34
N ASP A 43 -7.73 -9.47 -0.86
CA ASP A 43 -9.03 -9.97 -1.34
C ASP A 43 -10.14 -8.91 -1.16
N ARG A 44 -10.16 -8.24 0.00
CA ARG A 44 -11.12 -7.16 0.29
C ARG A 44 -10.95 -5.97 -0.65
N CYS A 45 -9.71 -5.59 -0.94
CA CYS A 45 -9.39 -4.46 -1.82
C CYS A 45 -9.66 -4.79 -3.29
N VAL A 46 -9.32 -6.00 -3.74
CA VAL A 46 -9.65 -6.50 -5.09
C VAL A 46 -11.16 -6.51 -5.29
N ASN A 47 -11.93 -7.06 -4.35
CA ASN A 47 -13.39 -7.03 -4.43
C ASN A 47 -13.94 -5.59 -4.54
N PHE A 48 -13.35 -4.65 -3.79
CA PHE A 48 -13.76 -3.26 -3.84
C PHE A 48 -13.48 -2.61 -5.20
N LEU A 49 -12.28 -2.78 -5.75
CA LEU A 49 -11.89 -2.15 -7.02
C LEU A 49 -12.59 -2.80 -8.24
N VAL A 50 -12.75 -4.13 -8.21
CA VAL A 50 -13.27 -4.92 -9.34
C VAL A 50 -14.79 -5.06 -9.30
N GLU A 51 -15.36 -5.49 -8.18
CA GLU A 51 -16.79 -5.84 -8.11
C GLU A 51 -17.64 -4.61 -7.73
N GLU A 52 -17.19 -3.83 -6.74
CA GLU A 52 -17.95 -2.68 -6.23
C GLU A 52 -17.78 -1.44 -7.13
N LEU A 53 -16.54 -1.07 -7.49
CA LEU A 53 -16.26 0.11 -8.32
C LEU A 53 -16.16 -0.19 -9.82
N LYS A 54 -15.76 -1.41 -10.22
CA LYS A 54 -15.59 -1.81 -11.63
C LYS A 54 -14.64 -0.89 -12.41
N VAL A 55 -13.57 -0.43 -11.75
CA VAL A 55 -12.59 0.52 -12.32
C VAL A 55 -11.33 -0.15 -12.85
N VAL A 56 -11.06 -1.39 -12.45
CA VAL A 56 -9.89 -2.17 -12.83
C VAL A 56 -10.28 -3.63 -13.03
N ASP A 57 -9.58 -4.32 -13.93
CA ASP A 57 -9.74 -5.75 -14.16
C ASP A 57 -9.07 -6.56 -13.03
N ARG A 58 -9.57 -7.78 -12.78
CA ARG A 58 -9.14 -8.59 -11.63
C ARG A 58 -7.66 -8.97 -11.67
N ASP A 59 -7.11 -9.16 -12.85
CA ASP A 59 -5.70 -9.47 -13.09
C ASP A 59 -4.78 -8.28 -12.75
N ARG A 60 -5.27 -7.05 -12.93
CA ARG A 60 -4.52 -5.81 -12.65
C ARG A 60 -4.79 -5.24 -11.28
N ALA A 61 -5.87 -5.64 -10.61
CA ALA A 61 -6.23 -5.13 -9.29
C ALA A 61 -5.09 -5.23 -8.24
N PRO A 62 -4.27 -6.31 -8.20
CA PRO A 62 -3.13 -6.38 -7.28
C PRO A 62 -2.11 -5.25 -7.47
N ASP A 63 -1.89 -4.76 -8.70
CA ASP A 63 -0.95 -3.69 -9.00
C ASP A 63 -1.40 -2.33 -8.43
N HIS A 64 -2.67 -2.23 -8.03
CA HIS A 64 -3.27 -1.03 -7.42
C HIS A 64 -3.26 -1.06 -5.89
N ILE A 65 -2.78 -2.14 -5.26
CA ILE A 65 -2.89 -2.37 -3.81
C ILE A 65 -1.51 -2.57 -3.22
N PHE A 66 -1.10 -1.66 -2.34
CA PHE A 66 0.22 -1.70 -1.71
C PHE A 66 0.12 -1.80 -0.20
N PHE A 67 1.08 -2.49 0.40
CA PHE A 67 1.27 -2.60 1.84
C PHE A 67 2.54 -1.85 2.19
N VAL A 68 2.42 -0.77 2.95
CA VAL A 68 3.51 0.19 3.15
C VAL A 68 3.57 0.67 4.59
N SER A 69 4.75 1.12 5.00
CA SER A 69 4.90 1.96 6.19
C SER A 69 5.37 3.35 5.80
N ALA A 70 4.44 4.29 5.72
CA ALA A 70 4.77 5.68 5.41
C ALA A 70 5.71 6.31 6.45
N LYS A 71 5.63 5.85 7.72
CA LYS A 71 6.49 6.33 8.82
C LYS A 71 7.94 5.90 8.61
N GLU A 72 8.16 4.65 8.26
CA GLU A 72 9.49 4.11 7.96
C GLU A 72 10.09 4.76 6.73
N VAL A 73 9.30 4.90 5.65
CA VAL A 73 9.72 5.56 4.41
C VAL A 73 10.12 7.02 4.65
N LEU A 74 9.33 7.76 5.44
CA LEU A 74 9.67 9.14 5.79
C LEU A 74 10.94 9.22 6.62
N SER A 75 11.07 8.38 7.65
CA SER A 75 12.24 8.35 8.54
C SER A 75 13.54 8.09 7.78
N SER A 76 13.54 7.11 6.88
CA SER A 76 14.71 6.81 6.05
C SER A 76 15.05 7.93 5.07
N ARG A 77 14.05 8.54 4.42
CA ARG A 77 14.29 9.69 3.54
C ARG A 77 14.90 10.88 4.29
N MET A 78 14.44 11.14 5.52
CA MET A 78 15.00 12.21 6.35
C MET A 78 16.45 11.94 6.74
N GLN A 79 16.80 10.70 7.10
CA GLN A 79 18.17 10.31 7.43
C GLN A 79 19.10 10.42 6.22
N ARG A 80 18.65 9.92 5.06
CA ARG A 80 19.38 10.06 3.79
C ARG A 80 19.64 11.52 3.45
N ALA A 81 18.65 12.39 3.61
CA ALA A 81 18.79 13.83 3.35
C ALA A 81 19.81 14.51 4.28
N GLN A 82 20.05 13.95 5.47
CA GLN A 82 21.05 14.41 6.43
C GLN A 82 22.43 13.75 6.23
N GLY A 83 22.61 12.91 5.21
CA GLY A 83 23.85 12.19 4.95
C GLY A 83 24.11 11.02 5.89
N MET A 84 23.09 10.58 6.66
CA MET A 84 23.17 9.42 7.54
C MET A 84 22.77 8.14 6.78
N PRO A 85 23.33 6.96 7.13
CA PRO A 85 22.95 5.70 6.52
C PRO A 85 21.47 5.35 6.78
N GLU A 86 20.80 4.76 5.79
CA GLU A 86 19.35 4.49 5.77
C GLU A 86 18.88 3.44 6.80
N THR A 87 19.80 2.83 7.55
CA THR A 87 19.53 1.80 8.57
C THR A 87 18.93 2.33 9.86
N GLY A 88 19.02 3.63 10.15
CA GLY A 88 18.49 4.20 11.40
C GLY A 88 16.97 4.39 11.44
N GLY A 89 16.27 4.18 10.31
CA GLY A 89 14.85 4.48 10.15
C GLY A 89 13.93 3.26 10.18
N ALA A 90 14.51 2.06 10.24
CA ALA A 90 13.78 0.80 10.31
C ALA A 90 13.19 0.60 11.70
N LEU A 91 11.87 0.41 11.76
CA LEU A 91 11.15 0.15 13.00
C LEU A 91 10.90 -1.34 13.19
N ALA A 92 10.96 -2.13 12.11
CA ALA A 92 10.79 -3.57 12.15
C ALA A 92 11.67 -4.35 11.15
N GLU A 93 11.82 -5.66 11.39
CA GLU A 93 12.38 -6.60 10.40
C GLU A 93 11.45 -6.66 9.17
N GLY A 94 12.02 -6.55 7.96
CA GLY A 94 11.26 -6.46 6.70
C GLY A 94 11.19 -5.06 6.07
N PHE A 95 11.87 -4.07 6.66
CA PHE A 95 12.00 -2.70 6.15
C PHE A 95 12.24 -2.56 4.63
N PRO A 96 13.13 -3.34 3.97
CA PRO A 96 13.34 -3.22 2.52
C PRO A 96 12.06 -3.45 1.71
N GLY A 97 11.32 -4.52 1.99
CA GLY A 97 10.08 -4.87 1.28
C GLY A 97 8.94 -3.88 1.53
N GLN A 98 8.92 -3.21 2.68
CA GLN A 98 7.90 -2.18 2.98
C GLN A 98 8.17 -0.86 2.23
N THR A 99 9.44 -0.59 1.90
CA THR A 99 9.83 0.55 1.07
C THR A 99 9.70 0.29 -0.44
N GLU A 100 9.73 -0.97 -0.87
CA GLU A 100 9.51 -1.37 -2.26
C GLU A 100 8.13 -0.96 -2.76
N GLY A 101 7.06 -1.21 -2.00
CA GLY A 101 5.70 -0.85 -2.41
C GLY A 101 5.50 0.65 -2.68
N VAL A 102 6.21 1.54 -1.96
CA VAL A 102 6.18 2.98 -2.27
C VAL A 102 6.97 3.33 -3.53
N SER A 103 8.04 2.60 -3.81
CA SER A 103 8.84 2.78 -5.02
C SER A 103 8.10 2.28 -6.26
N GLU A 104 7.42 1.14 -6.15
CA GLU A 104 6.54 0.59 -7.18
C GLU A 104 5.38 1.53 -7.48
N LEU A 105 4.67 2.02 -6.45
CA LEU A 105 3.60 3.01 -6.66
C LEU A 105 4.14 4.26 -7.37
N ARG A 106 5.32 4.76 -6.98
CA ARG A 106 5.95 5.92 -7.64
C ARG A 106 6.23 5.67 -9.12
N ALA A 107 6.51 4.44 -9.54
CA ALA A 107 6.74 4.11 -10.94
C ALA A 107 5.42 4.08 -11.75
N GLN A 108 4.26 3.99 -11.09
CA GLN A 108 2.95 3.88 -11.72
C GLN A 108 2.16 5.20 -11.81
N VAL A 109 2.59 6.27 -11.10
CA VAL A 109 1.93 7.60 -11.06
C VAL A 109 2.75 8.69 -11.73
#